data_AF-A0A1E7F972-F1
#
_entry.id   AF-A0A1E7F972-F1
#
_cell.length_a   1.000
_cell.length_b   1.000
_cell.length_c   1.000
_cell.angle_alpha   90.00
_cell.angle_beta   90.00
_cell.angle_gamma   90.00
#
_symmetry.space_group_name_H-M   'P 1'
#
loop_
_entity.id
_entity.type
_entity.pdbx_description
1 polymer ?
#
loop_
_entity_poly.entity_id
_entity_poly.type
_entity_poly.pdbx_seq_one_letter_code
_entity_poly.pdbx_strand_id
1 'polypeptide(L)'
;MSSTKPTTASISDLAPFVAAVLKDKTVTDLTRENEELRQREEERLLVEITGRGGTPVHYQASLKDGHPHPWLSDRWIVNFEQKEENENGEDVDLPLSVVGNLEVRLGGIVVSDMRDLSNDIEDDGCTFSDHEEDSQIDLADYINDGFSVRFNQTPLHLIINGVEFNKEKIGSLLSIVERMRNSTTNHTN
;
A
#
# COMPACT_ATOMS: atom_id res chain seq x y z
N MET A 1 -37.65 -41.16 58.64
CA MET A 1 -36.44 -40.32 58.64
C MET A 1 -35.66 -40.67 57.38
N SER A 2 -35.87 -39.91 56.29
CA SER A 2 -35.18 -40.16 55.03
C SER A 2 -33.80 -39.53 55.07
N SER A 3 -32.76 -40.38 55.00
CA SER A 3 -31.37 -39.98 54.92
C SER A 3 -31.05 -39.55 53.49
N THR A 4 -30.88 -38.24 53.28
CA THR A 4 -30.38 -37.68 52.03
C THR A 4 -28.87 -37.84 51.99
N LYS A 5 -28.41 -38.76 51.14
CA LYS A 5 -26.99 -39.01 50.87
C LYS A 5 -26.41 -37.79 50.12
N PRO A 6 -25.27 -37.23 50.55
CA PRO A 6 -24.65 -36.12 49.83
C PRO A 6 -24.10 -36.65 48.50
N THR A 7 -24.65 -36.13 47.40
CA THR A 7 -24.08 -36.30 46.06
C THR A 7 -22.74 -35.57 46.04
N THR A 8 -21.66 -36.34 46.15
CA THR A 8 -20.31 -35.85 45.89
C THR A 8 -20.24 -35.46 44.42
N ALA A 9 -20.33 -34.16 44.13
CA ALA A 9 -20.05 -33.59 42.83
C ALA A 9 -18.65 -34.07 42.41
N SER A 10 -18.62 -34.96 41.43
CA SER A 10 -17.39 -35.53 40.94
C SER A 10 -16.57 -34.43 40.30
N ILE A 11 -15.25 -34.43 40.52
CA ILE A 11 -14.28 -33.51 39.88
C ILE A 11 -14.43 -33.51 38.34
N SER A 12 -15.11 -34.52 37.77
CA SER A 12 -15.46 -34.65 36.36
C SER A 12 -16.42 -33.59 35.83
N ASP A 13 -17.30 -33.01 36.65
CA ASP A 13 -18.31 -32.03 36.19
C ASP A 13 -17.71 -30.64 35.91
N LEU A 14 -16.50 -30.37 36.40
CA LEU A 14 -15.80 -29.09 36.23
C LEU A 14 -14.96 -29.05 34.93
N ALA A 15 -14.55 -30.20 34.40
CA ALA A 15 -13.68 -30.30 33.23
C ALA A 15 -14.27 -29.66 31.96
N PRO A 16 -15.57 -29.80 31.62
CA PRO A 16 -16.16 -29.16 30.46
C PRO A 16 -16.12 -27.62 30.54
N PHE A 17 -16.35 -27.06 31.74
CA PHE A 17 -16.30 -25.61 31.95
C PHE A 17 -14.88 -25.07 31.83
N VAL A 18 -13.90 -25.76 32.43
CA VAL A 18 -12.49 -25.38 32.31
C VAL A 18 -12.02 -25.48 30.85
N ALA A 19 -12.42 -26.53 30.13
CA ALA A 19 -12.10 -26.67 28.71
C ALA A 19 -12.75 -25.58 27.85
N ALA A 20 -14.00 -25.20 28.13
CA ALA A 20 -14.68 -24.10 27.44
C ALA A 20 -13.99 -22.76 27.68
N VAL A 21 -13.66 -22.43 28.94
CA VAL A 21 -12.96 -21.18 29.28
C VAL A 21 -11.57 -21.10 28.63
N LEU A 22 -10.82 -22.21 28.62
CA LEU A 22 -9.52 -22.26 27.95
C LEU A 22 -9.66 -22.10 26.43
N LYS A 23 -10.69 -22.71 25.83
CA LYS A 23 -10.98 -22.56 24.41
C LYS A 23 -11.35 -21.12 24.06
N ASP A 24 -12.23 -20.48 24.82
CA ASP A 24 -12.67 -19.10 24.58
C ASP A 24 -11.50 -18.12 24.70
N LYS A 25 -10.65 -18.30 25.72
CA LYS A 25 -9.43 -17.50 25.86
C LYS A 25 -8.50 -17.68 24.67
N THR A 26 -8.24 -18.93 24.27
CA THR A 26 -7.37 -19.23 23.12
C THR A 26 -7.92 -18.63 21.83
N VAL A 27 -9.23 -18.74 21.60
CA VAL A 27 -9.88 -18.12 20.43
C VAL A 27 -9.73 -16.61 20.47
N THR A 28 -9.99 -15.97 21.61
CA THR A 28 -9.87 -14.51 21.76
C THR A 28 -8.45 -14.02 21.51
N ASP A 29 -7.45 -14.71 22.08
CA ASP A 29 -6.04 -14.38 21.89
C ASP A 29 -5.62 -14.53 20.44
N LEU A 30 -6.02 -15.61 19.77
CA LEU A 30 -5.75 -15.83 18.34
C LEU A 30 -6.44 -14.80 17.45
N THR A 31 -7.69 -14.42 17.75
CA THR A 31 -8.40 -13.39 16.99
C THR A 31 -7.69 -12.04 17.09
N ARG A 32 -7.22 -11.68 18.29
CA ARG A 32 -6.45 -10.45 18.51
C ARG A 32 -5.12 -10.46 17.76
N GLU A 33 -4.34 -11.54 17.89
CA GLU A 33 -3.06 -11.67 17.19
C GLU A 33 -3.23 -11.60 15.67
N ASN A 34 -4.28 -12.24 15.13
CA ASN A 34 -4.58 -12.21 13.71
C ASN A 34 -4.91 -10.78 13.22
N GLU A 35 -5.67 -10.00 13.99
CA GLU A 35 -5.94 -8.60 13.67
C GLU A 35 -4.67 -7.75 13.68
N GLU A 36 -3.81 -7.92 14.68
CA GLU A 36 -2.51 -7.21 14.75
C GLU A 36 -1.60 -7.56 13.56
N LEU A 37 -1.58 -8.83 13.14
CA LEU A 37 -0.82 -9.29 11.98
C LEU A 37 -1.37 -8.69 10.68
N ARG A 38 -2.70 -8.64 10.52
CA ARG A 38 -3.34 -8.05 9.35
C ARG A 38 -3.02 -6.56 9.21
N GLN A 39 -3.04 -5.83 10.32
CA GLN A 39 -2.67 -4.41 10.34
C GLN A 39 -1.21 -4.19 9.91
N ARG A 40 -0.27 -4.96 10.46
CA ARG A 40 1.15 -4.87 10.03
C ARG A 40 1.34 -5.22 8.55
N GLU A 41 0.55 -6.15 8.02
CA GLU A 41 0.62 -6.51 6.61
C GLU A 41 0.06 -5.40 5.71
N GLU A 42 -1.00 -4.72 6.14
CA GLU A 42 -1.51 -3.50 5.50
C GLU A 42 -0.45 -2.39 5.48
N GLU A 43 0.21 -2.12 6.62
CA GLU A 43 1.28 -1.13 6.71
C GLU A 43 2.44 -1.42 5.75
N ARG A 44 2.85 -2.70 5.62
CA ARG A 44 3.96 -3.10 4.74
C ARG A 44 3.67 -2.92 3.25
N LEU A 45 2.40 -2.86 2.88
CA LEU A 45 1.96 -2.70 1.50
C LEU A 45 1.58 -1.26 1.18
N LEU A 46 1.76 -0.36 2.14
CA LEU A 46 1.51 1.06 1.96
C LEU A 46 2.56 1.69 1.04
N VAL A 47 2.10 2.42 0.04
CA VAL A 47 2.91 3.19 -0.90
C VAL A 47 2.69 4.66 -0.61
N GLU A 48 3.75 5.41 -0.39
CA GLU A 48 3.67 6.83 -0.04
C GLU A 48 4.62 7.65 -0.90
N ILE A 49 4.19 8.87 -1.24
CA ILE A 49 5.08 9.91 -1.74
C ILE A 49 5.19 10.95 -0.64
N THR A 50 6.39 11.11 -0.12
CA THR A 50 6.64 11.95 1.05
C THR A 50 7.69 13.00 0.75
N GLY A 51 7.72 14.06 1.54
CA GLY A 51 8.92 14.85 1.70
C GLY A 51 10.04 14.02 2.37
N ARG A 52 11.23 14.59 2.39
CA ARG A 52 12.43 13.95 2.93
C ARG A 52 12.24 13.45 4.37
N GLY A 53 12.66 12.22 4.62
CA GLY A 53 12.52 11.61 5.96
C GLY A 53 11.10 11.17 6.29
N GLY A 54 10.23 11.03 5.28
CA GLY A 54 8.87 10.51 5.45
C GLY A 54 7.80 11.56 5.74
N THR A 55 8.15 12.85 5.78
CA THR A 55 7.20 13.93 6.09
C THR A 55 7.45 15.18 5.25
N PRO A 56 6.39 15.89 4.80
CA PRO A 56 4.98 15.52 4.90
C PRO A 56 4.61 14.37 3.94
N VAL A 57 3.50 13.67 4.17
CA VAL A 57 2.98 12.67 3.23
C VAL A 57 2.07 13.36 2.22
N HIS A 58 2.52 13.45 0.97
CA HIS A 58 1.79 14.09 -0.12
C HIS A 58 0.74 13.14 -0.68
N TYR A 59 1.17 11.98 -1.19
CA TYR A 59 0.29 10.95 -1.74
C TYR A 59 0.41 9.64 -0.95
N GLN A 60 -0.68 8.88 -0.92
CA GLN A 60 -0.75 7.61 -0.21
C GLN A 60 -1.66 6.67 -1.00
N ALA A 61 -1.20 5.43 -1.19
CA ALA A 61 -1.95 4.36 -1.83
C ALA A 61 -1.52 3.01 -1.23
N SER A 62 -2.13 1.92 -1.68
CA SER A 62 -1.80 0.57 -1.25
C SER A 62 -1.42 -0.27 -2.45
N LEU A 63 -0.34 -1.05 -2.31
CA LEU A 63 0.13 -1.97 -3.34
C LEU A 63 -0.93 -3.03 -3.69
N LYS A 64 -1.85 -3.33 -2.78
CA LYS A 64 -2.96 -4.29 -2.97
C LYS A 64 -3.94 -3.83 -4.03
N ASP A 65 -4.10 -2.52 -4.16
CA ASP A 65 -5.05 -1.86 -5.07
C ASP A 65 -4.42 -1.58 -6.44
N GLY A 66 -3.15 -1.98 -6.60
CA GLY A 66 -2.49 -1.94 -7.88
C GLY A 66 -2.99 -2.98 -8.87
N HIS A 67 -2.50 -2.85 -10.11
CA HIS A 67 -2.84 -3.74 -11.20
C HIS A 67 -1.65 -3.94 -12.15
N PRO A 68 -1.61 -5.05 -12.90
CA PRO A 68 -0.61 -5.24 -13.94
C PRO A 68 -0.68 -4.13 -14.99
N HIS A 69 0.47 -3.70 -15.51
CA HIS A 69 0.50 -2.79 -16.64
C HIS A 69 -0.13 -3.45 -17.89
N PRO A 70 -0.97 -2.74 -18.67
CA PRO A 70 -1.70 -3.34 -19.80
C PRO A 70 -0.81 -3.99 -20.86
N TRP A 71 0.36 -3.41 -21.11
CA TRP A 71 1.27 -3.84 -22.19
C TRP A 71 2.62 -4.37 -21.70
N LEU A 72 2.95 -4.15 -20.43
CA LEU A 72 4.25 -4.49 -19.84
C LEU A 72 4.00 -5.48 -18.70
N SER A 73 4.01 -6.77 -19.02
CA SER A 73 3.59 -7.81 -18.08
C SER A 73 4.45 -7.90 -16.83
N ASP A 74 5.66 -7.34 -16.85
CA ASP A 74 6.63 -7.23 -15.77
C ASP A 74 6.43 -6.00 -14.88
N ARG A 75 5.44 -5.13 -15.17
CA ARG A 75 5.16 -3.91 -14.41
C ARG A 75 3.86 -4.01 -13.61
N TRP A 76 3.87 -3.40 -12.43
CA TRP A 76 2.74 -3.28 -11.52
C TRP A 76 2.50 -1.81 -11.20
N ILE A 77 1.30 -1.32 -11.49
CA ILE A 77 0.92 0.09 -11.34
C ILE A 77 0.13 0.24 -10.06
N VAL A 78 0.48 1.21 -9.23
CA VAL A 78 -0.31 1.69 -8.10
C VAL A 78 -0.71 3.12 -8.41
N ASN A 79 -2.01 3.33 -8.59
CA ASN A 79 -2.54 4.68 -8.77
C ASN A 79 -2.72 5.33 -7.39
N PHE A 80 -2.44 6.62 -7.32
CA PHE A 80 -2.84 7.42 -6.17
C PHE A 80 -4.25 7.91 -6.41
N GLU A 81 -5.11 7.74 -5.41
CA GLU A 81 -6.32 8.53 -5.37
C GLU A 81 -5.87 9.98 -5.17
N GLN A 82 -6.28 10.84 -6.10
CA GLN A 82 -6.07 12.27 -5.94
C GLN A 82 -6.76 12.63 -4.62
N LYS A 83 -5.96 13.01 -3.61
CA LYS A 83 -6.53 13.34 -2.29
C LYS A 83 -7.58 14.40 -2.54
N GLU A 84 -8.75 14.18 -1.93
CA GLU A 84 -9.85 15.13 -1.93
C GLU A 84 -9.27 16.52 -1.76
N GLU A 85 -9.75 17.38 -2.65
CA GLU A 85 -9.60 18.81 -2.68
C GLU A 85 -9.15 19.38 -1.32
N ASN A 86 -8.15 20.27 -1.33
CA ASN A 86 -7.75 21.02 -0.15
C ASN A 86 -8.97 21.75 0.47
N GLU A 87 -8.79 22.42 1.61
CA GLU A 87 -9.88 23.17 2.28
C GLU A 87 -10.65 24.16 1.36
N ASN A 88 -10.09 24.48 0.19
CA ASN A 88 -10.64 25.38 -0.80
C ASN A 88 -11.30 24.69 -2.00
N GLY A 89 -11.33 23.36 -2.08
CA GLY A 89 -11.90 22.68 -3.25
C GLY A 89 -10.89 22.43 -4.39
N GLU A 90 -9.58 22.52 -4.15
CA GLU A 90 -8.55 22.42 -5.20
C GLU A 90 -7.68 21.17 -5.05
N ASP A 91 -7.31 20.55 -6.18
CA ASP A 91 -6.41 19.41 -6.23
C ASP A 91 -5.10 19.67 -5.44
N VAL A 92 -4.57 18.61 -4.81
CA VAL A 92 -3.28 18.68 -4.13
C VAL A 92 -2.17 18.76 -5.17
N ASP A 93 -1.87 20.00 -5.56
CA ASP A 93 -0.84 20.33 -6.51
C ASP A 93 0.50 20.57 -5.81
N LEU A 94 1.53 19.79 -6.18
CA LEU A 94 2.87 20.00 -5.67
C LEU A 94 3.60 21.04 -6.52
N PRO A 95 4.18 22.10 -5.94
CA PRO A 95 5.00 23.02 -6.72
C PRO A 95 6.23 22.28 -7.26
N LEU A 96 6.61 22.54 -8.52
CA LEU A 96 7.77 21.87 -9.15
C LEU A 96 9.07 22.00 -8.33
N SER A 97 9.17 23.05 -7.50
CA SER A 97 10.30 23.27 -6.59
C SER A 97 10.46 22.19 -5.52
N VAL A 98 9.45 21.37 -5.24
CA VAL A 98 9.55 20.29 -4.23
C VAL A 98 9.98 18.95 -4.82
N VAL A 99 9.98 18.76 -6.15
CA VAL A 99 10.32 17.48 -6.81
C VAL A 99 11.62 16.90 -6.28
N GLY A 100 12.68 17.71 -6.22
CA GLY A 100 13.99 17.29 -5.71
C GLY A 100 14.04 17.02 -4.20
N ASN A 101 12.92 17.01 -3.48
CA ASN A 101 12.84 16.65 -2.07
C ASN A 101 11.82 15.55 -1.79
N LEU A 102 11.29 14.90 -2.84
CA LEU A 102 10.31 13.82 -2.72
C LEU A 102 11.00 12.46 -2.63
N GLU A 103 10.44 11.60 -1.78
CA GLU A 103 10.79 10.19 -1.63
C GLU A 103 9.57 9.33 -1.96
N VAL A 104 9.77 8.24 -2.69
CA VAL A 104 8.77 7.17 -2.79
C VAL A 104 9.10 6.13 -1.73
N ARG A 105 8.11 5.79 -0.91
CA ARG A 105 8.27 4.84 0.19
C ARG A 105 7.30 3.67 0.03
N LEU A 106 7.77 2.47 0.39
CA LEU A 106 6.98 1.24 0.43
C LEU A 106 7.13 0.61 1.81
N GLY A 107 6.03 0.52 2.55
CA GLY A 107 6.03 0.04 3.94
C GLY A 107 6.93 0.85 4.86
N GLY A 108 7.00 2.17 4.65
CA GLY A 108 7.86 3.09 5.39
C GLY A 108 9.35 3.05 5.00
N ILE A 109 9.76 2.24 4.01
CA ILE A 109 11.13 2.18 3.50
C ILE A 109 11.25 3.01 2.23
N VAL A 110 12.28 3.87 2.12
CA VAL A 110 12.57 4.62 0.89
C VAL A 110 12.98 3.65 -0.21
N VAL A 111 12.23 3.60 -1.30
CA VAL A 111 12.53 2.79 -2.48
C VAL A 111 13.04 3.64 -3.64
N SER A 112 12.82 4.94 -3.60
CA SER A 112 13.30 5.89 -4.58
C SER A 112 13.38 7.30 -4.00
N ASP A 113 14.36 8.07 -4.48
CA ASP A 113 14.56 9.48 -4.21
C ASP A 113 14.48 10.27 -5.53
N MET A 114 13.63 11.30 -5.57
CA MET A 114 13.41 12.09 -6.78
C MET A 114 14.49 13.16 -7.02
N ARG A 115 15.50 13.27 -6.14
CA ARG A 115 16.69 14.11 -6.40
C ARG A 115 17.40 13.69 -7.68
N ASP A 116 17.48 12.41 -7.94
CA ASP A 116 18.18 11.88 -9.12
C ASP A 116 17.44 12.27 -10.41
N LEU A 117 16.11 12.39 -10.36
CA LEU A 117 15.29 12.86 -11.48
C LEU A 117 15.56 14.33 -11.83
N SER A 118 15.96 15.16 -10.86
CA SER A 118 16.16 16.60 -11.11
C SER A 118 17.41 16.90 -11.94
N ASN A 119 18.41 16.01 -11.92
CA ASN A 119 19.65 16.19 -12.67
C ASN A 119 19.53 15.71 -14.14
N ASP A 120 18.56 14.85 -14.42
CA ASP A 120 18.34 14.29 -15.76
C ASP A 120 17.36 15.15 -16.60
N ILE A 121 16.77 16.20 -16.02
CA ILE A 121 15.98 17.22 -16.73
C ILE A 121 16.90 18.35 -17.21
N GLU A 122 18.13 18.03 -17.64
CA GLU A 122 18.98 18.97 -18.37
C GLU A 122 18.78 18.79 -19.88
N ASP A 123 17.84 19.58 -20.42
CA ASP A 123 17.86 20.13 -21.80
C ASP A 123 18.16 19.15 -22.96
N ASP A 124 17.64 17.93 -22.92
CA ASP A 124 17.46 17.17 -24.16
C ASP A 124 16.11 17.61 -24.73
N GLY A 125 16.16 18.28 -25.89
CA GLY A 125 15.03 18.92 -26.55
C GLY A 125 13.89 17.98 -26.95
N CYS A 126 13.19 17.42 -25.95
CA CYS A 126 11.87 16.86 -26.10
C CYS A 126 10.93 18.03 -26.41
N THR A 127 10.86 18.40 -27.68
CA THR A 127 9.84 19.28 -28.20
C THR A 127 8.49 18.70 -27.80
N PHE A 128 7.84 19.38 -26.86
CA PHE A 128 6.42 19.26 -26.58
C PHE A 128 5.72 19.32 -27.92
N SER A 129 5.39 18.16 -28.44
CA SER A 129 4.61 18.07 -29.66
C SER A 129 3.19 18.31 -29.20
N ASP A 130 2.59 19.42 -29.62
CA ASP A 130 1.18 19.79 -29.43
C ASP A 130 0.26 18.76 -30.09
N HIS A 131 0.32 17.51 -29.64
CA HIS A 131 -0.65 16.49 -29.97
C HIS A 131 -1.67 16.52 -28.84
N GLU A 132 -2.84 17.10 -29.11
CA GLU A 132 -3.99 17.27 -28.20
C GLU A 132 -4.65 15.94 -27.78
N GLU A 133 -3.87 14.95 -27.34
CA GLU A 133 -4.36 13.80 -26.58
C GLU A 133 -3.34 13.49 -25.47
N ASP A 134 -3.69 13.86 -24.24
CA ASP A 134 -3.17 13.34 -22.96
C ASP A 134 -1.71 12.87 -22.96
N SER A 135 -0.77 13.81 -23.12
CA SER A 135 0.67 13.53 -23.08
C SER A 135 1.13 13.22 -21.66
N GLN A 136 0.80 12.02 -21.17
CA GLN A 136 1.47 11.42 -20.02
C GLN A 136 2.95 11.26 -20.41
N ILE A 137 3.82 12.02 -19.74
CA ILE A 137 5.26 11.89 -19.92
C ILE A 137 5.64 10.52 -19.35
N ASP A 138 5.86 9.56 -20.23
CA ASP A 138 6.31 8.23 -19.86
C ASP A 138 7.83 8.29 -19.62
N LEU A 139 8.22 8.75 -18.42
CA LEU A 139 9.60 8.69 -17.93
C LEU A 139 10.06 7.25 -17.64
N ALA A 140 9.30 6.25 -18.10
CA ALA A 140 9.54 4.83 -17.90
C ALA A 140 10.91 4.34 -18.44
N ASP A 141 11.50 5.04 -19.41
CA ASP A 141 12.72 4.57 -20.07
C ASP A 141 14.03 4.95 -19.35
N TYR A 142 14.03 5.91 -18.42
CA TYR A 142 15.28 6.42 -17.83
C TYR A 142 15.62 5.90 -16.43
N ILE A 143 14.68 5.26 -15.74
CA ILE A 143 14.93 4.74 -14.39
C ILE A 143 15.34 3.26 -14.48
N ASN A 144 16.65 3.04 -14.62
CA ASN A 144 17.30 1.72 -14.53
C ASN A 144 17.02 0.97 -13.20
N ASP A 145 16.36 1.62 -12.24
CA ASP A 145 16.10 1.09 -10.90
C ASP A 145 14.71 0.49 -10.67
N GLY A 146 13.95 0.19 -11.73
CA GLY A 146 12.80 -0.70 -11.63
C GLY A 146 11.58 -0.10 -10.93
N PHE A 147 11.48 1.22 -10.92
CA PHE A 147 10.25 1.96 -10.63
C PHE A 147 10.06 3.08 -11.66
N SER A 148 8.82 3.54 -11.88
CA SER A 148 8.51 4.75 -12.66
C SER A 148 7.46 5.58 -11.92
N VAL A 149 7.43 6.89 -12.13
CA VAL A 149 6.45 7.79 -11.53
C VAL A 149 5.67 8.44 -12.65
N ARG A 150 4.33 8.30 -12.65
CA ARG A 150 3.47 8.92 -13.64
C ARG A 150 3.01 10.26 -13.13
N PHE A 151 3.25 11.31 -13.89
CA PHE A 151 2.78 12.64 -13.54
C PHE A 151 2.19 13.39 -14.73
N ASN A 152 1.33 14.35 -14.41
CA ASN A 152 0.87 15.39 -15.33
C ASN A 152 1.51 16.71 -14.90
N GLN A 153 2.04 17.47 -15.85
CA GLN A 153 2.63 18.79 -15.60
C GLN A 153 1.74 19.89 -16.16
N THR A 154 1.45 20.87 -15.32
CA THR A 154 1.12 22.23 -15.77
C THR A 154 2.35 23.12 -15.53
N PRO A 155 2.44 24.34 -16.09
CA PRO A 155 3.66 25.16 -16.02
C PRO A 155 4.22 25.42 -14.62
N LEU A 156 3.45 25.17 -13.56
CA LEU A 156 3.84 25.44 -12.17
C LEU A 156 3.58 24.26 -11.21
N HIS A 157 2.82 23.25 -11.61
CA HIS A 157 2.33 22.20 -10.71
C HIS A 157 2.62 20.81 -11.22
N LEU A 158 2.96 19.93 -10.28
CA LEU A 158 3.17 18.51 -10.46
C LEU A 158 2.01 17.75 -9.83
N ILE A 159 1.33 16.95 -10.65
CA ILE A 159 0.31 15.99 -10.19
C ILE A 159 0.88 14.60 -10.38
N ILE A 160 0.96 13.82 -9.30
CA ILE A 160 1.46 12.43 -9.37
C ILE A 160 0.28 11.46 -9.37
N ASN A 161 0.04 10.82 -10.52
CA ASN A 161 -1.10 9.94 -10.74
C ASN A 161 -0.85 8.52 -10.22
N GLY A 162 0.41 8.10 -10.15
CA GLY A 162 0.75 6.74 -9.74
C GLY A 162 2.23 6.46 -9.77
N VAL A 163 2.58 5.29 -9.24
CA VAL A 163 3.91 4.71 -9.30
C VAL A 163 3.84 3.33 -9.93
N GLU A 164 4.85 2.99 -10.71
CA GLU A 164 5.04 1.68 -11.27
C GLU A 164 6.20 0.97 -10.61
N PHE A 165 6.07 -0.33 -10.44
CA PHE A 165 7.08 -1.21 -9.88
C PHE A 165 7.38 -2.34 -10.85
N ASN A 166 8.66 -2.71 -10.97
CA ASN A 166 9.04 -3.95 -11.61
C ASN A 166 8.67 -5.13 -10.69
N LYS A 167 7.89 -6.07 -11.22
CA LYS A 167 7.38 -7.23 -10.50
C LYS A 167 8.48 -8.12 -9.93
N GLU A 168 9.64 -8.21 -10.57
CA GLU A 168 10.76 -8.99 -10.06
C GLU A 168 11.31 -8.38 -8.76
N LYS A 169 11.37 -7.04 -8.67
CA LYS A 169 11.85 -6.33 -7.48
C LYS A 169 10.86 -6.39 -6.31
N ILE A 170 9.56 -6.44 -6.61
CA ILE A 170 8.50 -6.52 -5.57
C ILE A 170 7.85 -7.90 -5.46
N GLY A 171 8.44 -8.94 -6.06
CA GLY A 171 7.78 -10.25 -6.22
C GLY A 171 7.35 -10.89 -4.90
N SER A 172 8.15 -10.73 -3.83
CA SER A 172 7.77 -11.20 -2.50
C SER A 172 6.51 -10.51 -1.96
N LEU A 173 6.34 -9.22 -2.21
CA LEU A 173 5.16 -8.45 -1.79
C LEU A 173 3.95 -8.78 -2.66
N LEU A 174 4.14 -8.98 -3.96
CA LEU A 174 3.05 -9.40 -4.85
C LEU A 174 2.50 -10.77 -4.46
N SER A 175 3.35 -11.70 -4.03
CA SER A 175 2.89 -13.01 -3.53
C SER A 175 1.98 -12.88 -2.31
N ILE A 176 2.20 -11.85 -1.47
CA ILE A 176 1.32 -11.53 -0.35
C ILE A 176 -0.02 -10.99 -0.86
N VAL A 177 0.02 -10.01 -1.76
CA VAL A 177 -1.18 -9.42 -2.38
C VAL A 177 -2.07 -10.49 -3.02
N GLU A 178 -1.48 -11.42 -3.78
CA GLU A 178 -2.20 -12.53 -4.40
C GLU A 178 -2.84 -13.48 -3.38
N ARG A 179 -2.13 -13.81 -2.30
CA ARG A 179 -2.69 -14.63 -1.20
C ARG A 179 -3.87 -13.95 -0.53
N MET A 180 -3.76 -12.66 -0.27
CA MET A 180 -4.85 -11.88 0.32
C MET A 180 -6.08 -11.89 -0.58
N ARG A 181 -5.91 -11.65 -1.88
CA ARG A 181 -7.01 -11.63 -2.85
C ARG A 181 -7.74 -12.97 -2.93
N ASN A 182 -6.99 -14.07 -2.92
CA ASN A 182 -7.54 -15.42 -2.97
C ASN A 182 -8.21 -15.86 -1.65
N SER A 183 -7.81 -15.30 -0.51
CA SER A 183 -8.47 -15.55 0.78
C SER A 183 -9.87 -14.95 0.81
N THR A 184 -10.06 -13.75 0.24
CA THR A 184 -11.36 -13.06 0.23
C THR A 184 -12.40 -13.77 -0.62
N THR A 185 -11.99 -14.41 -1.72
CA THR A 185 -12.92 -15.12 -2.63
C THR A 185 -13.48 -16.43 -2.05
N ASN A 186 -12.84 -17.00 -1.03
CA ASN A 186 -13.23 -18.30 -0.47
C ASN A 186 -14.24 -18.20 0.70
N HIS A 187 -14.62 -17.00 1.12
CA HIS A 187 -15.58 -16.78 2.22
C HIS A 187 -16.97 -16.32 1.77
N THR A 188 -17.21 -16.23 0.46
CA THR A 188 -18.50 -15.82 -0.12
C THR A 188 -19.31 -16.97 -0.74
N ASN A 189 -18.90 -18.23 -0.56
CA ASN A 189 -19.63 -19.43 -1.00
C ASN A 189 -20.16 -20.27 0.15
#